data_AF-G2WZU3-F1
#
_entry.id   AF-G2WZU3-F1
#
_cell.length_a   1.000
_cell.length_b   1.000
_cell.length_c   1.000
_cell.angle_alpha   90.00
_cell.angle_beta   90.00
_cell.angle_gamma   90.00
#
_symmetry.space_group_name_H-M   'P 1'
#
loop_
_entity.id
_entity.type
_entity.pdbx_description
1 polymer ?
#
loop_
_entity_poly.entity_id
_entity_poly.type
_entity_poly.pdbx_seq_one_letter_code
_entity_poly.pdbx_strand_id
1 'polypeptide(L)'
;MATHLWARAYLGSCFYAPQDRRETALHLGNTLRSVALAIQDRDKGTSDSTILAVWILGMYELQIGGISGQSSRKSAWHVHLEGLLSLLRARGKAQFYTPFGRYIFWCVFMTLQTGCLMANEACPPESDEWVGLLEDTRDPDEGWSLLVCRYICKACSLICTIFPIVCEGLFDEARQHYHSLLEQVSALEHECLRWMAQAAPEELAPSSHTHFFWNIWRSARLKLHNLFFMLANLVLHTPTDRISQSTEIFDSFILEATKGRCLAIVATAGQETIDSIPVSLGGRSPEFATATYASWFEGMSQISPLSHVYTTRTVPKHLRNTARLALLAIGKERGILQAFKTRPGAVQYAAEATVGISLDDTMESVTEVT
;
A
#
# COMPACT_ATOMS: atom_id res chain seq x y z
N MET A 1 12.38 23.30 7.61
CA MET A 1 11.02 23.65 8.12
C MET A 1 10.10 22.43 8.18
N ALA A 2 9.94 21.65 7.11
CA ALA A 2 9.10 20.45 7.12
C ALA A 2 9.52 19.39 8.17
N THR A 3 10.83 19.16 8.34
CA THR A 3 11.37 18.27 9.38
C THR A 3 11.02 18.73 10.80
N HIS A 4 10.99 20.04 11.05
CA HIS A 4 10.62 20.62 12.35
C HIS A 4 9.13 20.47 12.63
N LEU A 5 8.27 20.67 11.62
CA LEU A 5 6.84 20.39 11.72
C LEU A 5 6.58 18.92 12.08
N TRP A 6 7.21 18.02 11.34
CA TRP A 6 7.11 16.57 11.55
C TRP A 6 7.59 16.16 12.96
N ALA A 7 8.77 16.64 13.39
CA ALA A 7 9.31 16.31 14.71
C ALA A 7 8.38 16.77 15.85
N ARG A 8 7.72 17.92 15.71
CA ARG A 8 6.75 18.40 16.70
C ARG A 8 5.47 17.58 16.73
N ALA A 9 4.96 17.20 15.57
CA ALA A 9 3.84 16.26 15.48
C ALA A 9 4.19 14.95 16.17
N TYR A 10 5.42 14.45 15.98
CA TYR A 10 5.92 13.24 16.62
C TYR A 10 5.98 13.35 18.13
N LEU A 11 6.56 14.43 18.65
CA LEU A 11 6.66 14.64 20.08
C LEU A 11 5.29 14.76 20.75
N GLY A 12 4.33 15.49 20.16
CA GLY A 12 3.02 15.59 20.79
C GLY A 12 2.18 14.32 20.69
N SER A 13 2.29 13.56 19.59
CA SER A 13 1.57 12.28 19.46
C SER A 13 2.15 11.18 20.36
N CYS A 14 3.47 11.12 20.56
CA CYS A 14 4.10 10.07 21.39
C CYS A 14 4.10 10.40 22.89
N PHE A 15 4.28 11.68 23.25
CA PHE A 15 4.48 12.09 24.64
C PHE A 15 3.29 12.84 25.24
N TYR A 16 2.16 12.94 24.53
CA TYR A 16 1.00 13.73 24.92
C TYR A 16 1.37 15.16 25.35
N ALA A 17 2.47 15.68 24.79
CA ALA A 17 2.97 17.00 25.14
C ALA A 17 1.90 18.03 24.75
N PRO A 18 1.58 19.02 25.61
CA PRO A 18 0.59 20.03 25.29
C PRO A 18 1.01 20.74 23.99
N GLN A 19 0.32 20.40 22.89
CA GLN A 19 0.60 21.01 21.62
C GLN A 19 -0.09 22.37 21.57
N ASP A 20 0.69 23.44 21.44
CA ASP A 20 0.13 24.71 20.98
C ASP A 20 -0.32 24.54 19.53
N ARG A 21 -1.62 24.25 19.36
CA ARG A 21 -2.27 24.12 18.04
C ARG A 21 -2.01 25.36 17.18
N ARG A 22 -1.86 26.54 17.77
CA ARG A 22 -1.56 27.78 17.05
C ARG A 22 -0.14 27.74 16.49
N GLU A 23 0.83 27.32 17.29
CA GLU A 23 2.23 27.21 16.87
C GLU A 23 2.41 26.13 15.78
N THR A 24 1.75 24.97 15.92
CA THR A 24 1.77 23.92 14.87
C THR A 24 1.14 24.43 13.57
N ALA A 25 0.00 25.13 13.65
CA ALA A 25 -0.64 25.73 12.47
C ALA A 25 0.26 26.80 11.80
N LEU A 26 0.97 27.61 12.59
CA LEU A 26 1.93 28.58 12.07
C LEU A 26 3.10 27.90 11.34
N HIS A 27 3.67 26.84 11.92
CA HIS A 27 4.75 26.08 11.27
C HIS A 27 4.30 25.39 9.99
N LEU A 28 3.10 24.82 9.99
CA LEU A 28 2.48 24.24 8.79
C LEU A 28 2.28 25.31 7.71
N GLY A 29 1.67 26.45 8.06
CA GLY A 29 1.46 27.57 7.14
C GLY A 29 2.77 28.12 6.56
N ASN A 30 3.81 28.26 7.37
CA ASN A 30 5.14 28.69 6.92
C ASN A 30 5.79 27.66 6.00
N THR A 31 5.67 26.37 6.31
CA THR A 31 6.21 25.30 5.47
C THR A 31 5.50 25.26 4.12
N LEU A 32 4.17 25.31 4.10
CA LEU A 32 3.38 25.37 2.86
C LEU A 32 3.73 26.59 2.01
N ARG A 33 3.88 27.76 2.64
CA ARG A 33 4.31 28.98 1.94
C ARG A 33 5.71 28.83 1.35
N SER A 34 6.65 28.28 2.11
CA SER A 34 8.02 28.06 1.62
C SER A 34 8.06 27.09 0.44
N VAL A 35 7.27 26.02 0.49
CA VAL A 35 7.14 25.06 -0.60
C VAL A 35 6.50 25.73 -1.82
N ALA A 36 5.43 26.50 -1.63
CA ALA A 36 4.77 27.21 -2.74
C ALA A 36 5.72 28.18 -3.45
N LEU A 37 6.54 28.93 -2.69
CA LEU A 37 7.57 29.80 -3.26
C LEU A 37 8.67 29.01 -3.99
N ALA A 38 9.11 27.87 -3.44
CA ALA A 38 10.13 27.04 -4.06
C ALA A 38 9.64 26.41 -5.37
N ILE A 39 8.38 25.98 -5.45
CA ILE A 39 7.78 25.41 -6.67
C ILE A 39 7.68 26.43 -7.80
N GLN A 40 7.51 27.71 -7.49
CA GLN A 40 7.46 28.81 -8.47
C GLN A 40 8.84 29.22 -8.99
N ASP A 41 9.92 28.85 -8.28
CA ASP A 41 11.30 29.15 -8.65
C ASP A 41 11.81 28.09 -9.64
N ARG A 42 12.31 28.55 -10.80
CA ARG A 42 12.76 27.67 -11.89
C ARG A 42 13.87 26.71 -11.47
N ASP A 43 14.76 27.15 -10.58
CA ASP A 43 15.93 26.37 -10.18
C ASP A 43 15.64 25.49 -8.96
N LYS A 44 14.67 25.90 -8.13
CA LYS A 44 14.33 25.18 -6.88
C LYS A 44 13.11 24.28 -7.01
N GLY A 45 12.29 24.46 -8.03
CA GLY A 45 10.98 23.81 -8.14
C GLY A 45 11.06 22.29 -8.12
N THR A 46 12.09 21.72 -8.74
CA THR A 46 12.33 20.26 -8.81
C THR A 46 13.55 19.81 -8.00
N SER A 47 14.06 20.67 -7.12
CA SER A 47 15.20 20.34 -6.25
C SER A 47 14.84 19.23 -5.25
N ASP A 48 15.86 18.51 -4.80
CA ASP A 48 15.73 17.46 -3.77
C ASP A 48 15.01 17.95 -2.52
N SER A 49 15.36 19.16 -2.07
CA SER A 49 14.78 19.76 -0.87
C SER A 49 13.29 20.04 -1.04
N THR A 50 12.86 20.51 -2.21
CA THR A 50 11.45 20.77 -2.49
C THR A 50 10.65 19.48 -2.51
N ILE A 51 11.13 18.46 -3.25
CA ILE A 51 10.45 17.16 -3.36
C ILE A 51 10.33 16.48 -1.99
N LEU A 52 11.43 16.42 -1.24
CA LEU A 52 11.44 15.84 0.11
C LEU A 52 10.55 16.64 1.07
N ALA A 53 10.46 17.96 0.94
CA ALA A 53 9.55 18.76 1.76
C ALA A 53 8.07 18.42 1.48
N VAL A 54 7.69 18.25 0.21
CA VAL A 54 6.33 17.81 -0.13
C VAL A 54 6.06 16.38 0.36
N TRP A 55 7.05 15.49 0.24
CA TRP A 55 6.94 14.12 0.76
C TRP A 55 6.76 14.09 2.27
N ILE A 56 7.55 14.87 3.03
CA ILE A 56 7.42 15.00 4.49
C ILE A 56 6.04 15.58 4.87
N LEU A 57 5.49 16.52 4.10
CA LEU A 57 4.13 17.02 4.34
C LEU A 57 3.08 15.90 4.16
N GLY A 58 3.20 15.06 3.13
CA GLY A 58 2.37 13.86 3.00
C GLY A 58 2.53 12.91 4.20
N MET A 59 3.76 12.68 4.65
CA MET A 59 4.02 11.86 5.83
C MET A 59 3.44 12.45 7.13
N TYR A 60 3.46 13.78 7.26
CA TYR A 60 2.80 14.49 8.35
C TYR A 60 1.29 14.25 8.33
N GLU A 61 0.64 14.29 7.16
CA GLU A 61 -0.79 13.98 7.05
C GLU A 61 -1.10 12.55 7.51
N LEU A 62 -0.27 11.56 7.14
CA LEU A 62 -0.42 10.20 7.66
C LEU A 62 -0.28 10.19 9.20
N GLN A 63 0.69 10.91 9.74
CA GLN A 63 0.93 10.94 11.17
C GLN A 63 -0.24 11.51 11.98
N ILE A 64 -0.90 12.56 11.50
CA ILE A 64 -2.07 13.15 12.17
C ILE A 64 -3.39 12.45 11.83
N GLY A 65 -3.34 11.35 11.07
CA GLY A 65 -4.53 10.61 10.63
C GLY A 65 -5.34 11.36 9.58
N GLY A 66 -4.70 12.18 8.75
CA GLY A 66 -5.32 12.99 7.69
C GLY A 66 -5.89 12.18 6.53
N ILE A 67 -5.68 10.86 6.46
CA ILE A 67 -6.28 10.03 5.41
C ILE A 67 -7.74 9.71 5.78
N SER A 68 -8.65 10.34 5.04
CA SER A 68 -10.10 10.08 5.09
C SER A 68 -10.47 9.09 3.98
N GLY A 69 -11.14 8.00 4.32
CA GLY A 69 -11.73 7.05 3.36
C GLY A 69 -13.23 7.27 3.09
N GLN A 70 -13.83 8.33 3.64
CA GLN A 70 -15.30 8.47 3.74
C GLN A 70 -15.85 9.78 3.15
N SER A 71 -15.01 10.61 2.51
CA SER A 71 -15.46 11.89 1.94
C SER A 71 -15.26 11.94 0.43
N SER A 72 -16.24 12.49 -0.29
CA SER A 72 -16.13 12.88 -1.71
C SER A 72 -15.02 13.91 -1.99
N ARG A 73 -14.40 14.46 -0.95
CA ARG A 73 -13.26 15.38 -1.02
C ARG A 73 -11.96 14.61 -0.84
N LYS A 74 -11.02 14.83 -1.76
CA LYS A 74 -9.64 14.35 -1.65
C LYS A 74 -9.04 14.80 -0.32
N SER A 75 -8.43 13.88 0.43
CA SER A 75 -7.73 14.24 1.65
C SER A 75 -6.44 15.02 1.35
N ALA A 76 -5.92 15.76 2.33
CA ALA A 76 -4.66 16.51 2.17
C ALA A 76 -3.49 15.61 1.73
N TRP A 77 -3.46 14.37 2.22
CA TRP A 77 -2.49 13.36 1.77
C TRP A 77 -2.54 13.11 0.26
N HIS A 78 -3.74 12.94 -0.33
CA HIS A 78 -3.89 12.75 -1.77
C HIS A 78 -3.43 13.98 -2.57
N VAL A 79 -3.69 15.19 -2.06
CA VAL A 79 -3.20 16.43 -2.69
C VAL A 79 -1.66 16.47 -2.72
N HIS A 80 -1.00 16.02 -1.65
CA HIS A 80 0.46 15.91 -1.63
C HIS A 80 0.97 14.85 -2.61
N LEU A 81 0.29 13.72 -2.78
CA LEU A 81 0.64 12.71 -3.78
C LEU A 81 0.55 13.27 -5.22
N GLU A 82 -0.52 14.00 -5.55
CA GLU A 82 -0.66 14.64 -6.87
C GLU A 82 0.44 15.68 -7.12
N GLY A 83 0.81 16.43 -6.08
CA GLY A 83 1.94 17.35 -6.11
C GLY A 83 3.26 16.62 -6.36
N LEU A 84 3.53 15.53 -5.64
CA LEU A 84 4.72 14.70 -5.84
C LEU A 84 4.81 14.13 -7.24
N LEU A 85 3.69 13.61 -7.77
CA LEU A 85 3.63 13.11 -9.14
C LEU A 85 4.00 14.20 -10.16
N SER A 86 3.46 15.41 -9.97
CA SER A 86 3.76 16.57 -10.82
C SER A 86 5.24 16.97 -10.74
N LEU A 87 5.84 16.90 -9.55
CA LEU A 87 7.26 17.18 -9.35
C LEU A 87 8.17 16.12 -9.97
N LEU A 88 7.82 14.83 -9.87
CA LEU A 88 8.57 13.76 -10.53
C LEU A 88 8.58 13.94 -12.06
N ARG A 89 7.41 14.26 -12.64
CA ARG A 89 7.29 14.60 -14.07
C ARG A 89 8.17 15.78 -14.45
N ALA A 90 8.09 16.87 -13.70
CA ALA A 90 8.87 18.08 -13.97
C ALA A 90 10.38 17.86 -13.81
N ARG A 91 10.80 17.02 -12.86
CA ARG A 91 12.21 16.69 -12.63
C ARG A 91 12.82 15.88 -13.78
N GLY A 92 11.99 15.08 -14.47
CA GLY A 92 12.37 14.35 -15.68
C GLY A 92 13.40 13.25 -15.43
N LYS A 93 14.01 12.77 -16.51
CA LYS A 93 14.85 11.54 -16.49
C LYS A 93 16.20 11.71 -15.80
N ALA A 94 16.67 12.95 -15.64
CA ALA A 94 17.99 13.23 -15.06
C ALA A 94 18.16 12.64 -13.64
N GLN A 95 17.07 12.50 -12.89
CA GLN A 95 17.10 11.94 -11.53
C GLN A 95 17.59 10.48 -11.48
N PHE A 96 17.41 9.71 -12.55
CA PHE A 96 17.77 8.29 -12.58
C PHE A 96 19.28 8.04 -12.75
N TYR A 97 20.02 9.03 -13.24
CA TYR A 97 21.47 8.91 -13.49
C TYR A 97 22.33 9.22 -12.26
N THR A 98 21.73 9.55 -11.12
CA THR A 98 22.45 9.83 -9.87
C THR A 98 21.91 8.94 -8.76
N PRO A 99 22.77 8.34 -7.91
CA PRO A 99 22.31 7.51 -6.79
C PRO A 99 21.31 8.23 -5.87
N PHE A 100 21.58 9.50 -5.55
CA PHE A 100 20.71 10.28 -4.68
C PHE A 100 19.36 10.62 -5.33
N GLY A 101 19.36 10.95 -6.63
CA GLY A 101 18.13 11.17 -7.38
C GLY A 101 17.27 9.91 -7.47
N ARG A 102 17.86 8.73 -7.69
CA ARG A 102 17.16 7.44 -7.64
C ARG A 102 16.59 7.15 -6.27
N TYR A 103 17.36 7.38 -5.21
CA TYR A 103 16.87 7.18 -3.84
C TYR A 103 15.61 8.01 -3.54
N ILE A 104 15.62 9.29 -3.91
CA ILE A 104 14.45 10.17 -3.76
C ILE A 104 13.29 9.67 -4.62
N PHE A 105 13.56 9.26 -5.87
CA PHE A 105 12.54 8.67 -6.73
C PHE A 105 11.91 7.44 -6.06
N TRP A 106 12.70 6.50 -5.54
CA TRP A 106 12.20 5.31 -4.86
C TRP A 106 11.28 5.66 -3.68
N CYS A 107 11.71 6.55 -2.78
CA CYS A 107 10.90 6.98 -1.64
C CYS A 107 9.54 7.57 -2.08
N VAL A 108 9.57 8.47 -3.07
CA VAL A 108 8.37 9.15 -3.54
C VAL A 108 7.47 8.21 -4.33
N PHE A 109 8.03 7.46 -5.28
CA PHE A 109 7.29 6.57 -6.16
C PHE A 109 6.65 5.42 -5.39
N MET A 110 7.31 4.84 -4.39
CA MET A 110 6.68 3.85 -3.50
C MET A 110 5.51 4.42 -2.72
N THR A 111 5.59 5.69 -2.31
CA THR A 111 4.48 6.35 -1.63
C THR A 111 3.30 6.54 -2.59
N LEU A 112 3.56 6.92 -3.85
CA LEU A 112 2.54 7.01 -4.90
C LEU A 112 1.89 5.65 -5.17
N GLN A 113 2.68 4.60 -5.35
CA GLN A 113 2.19 3.24 -5.58
C GLN A 113 1.36 2.72 -4.39
N THR A 114 1.76 3.04 -3.16
CA THR A 114 0.97 2.74 -1.97
C THR A 114 -0.40 3.44 -2.03
N GLY A 115 -0.44 4.70 -2.47
CA GLY A 115 -1.70 5.43 -2.70
C GLY A 115 -2.59 4.80 -3.76
N CYS A 116 -2.04 4.48 -4.93
CA CYS A 116 -2.77 3.77 -5.98
C CYS A 116 -3.33 2.44 -5.47
N LEU A 117 -2.51 1.66 -4.75
CA LEU A 117 -2.92 0.40 -4.15
C LEU A 117 -4.06 0.62 -3.15
N MET A 118 -3.99 1.62 -2.28
CA MET A 118 -5.04 1.94 -1.31
C MET A 118 -6.35 2.36 -2.00
N ALA A 119 -6.26 3.17 -3.05
CA ALA A 119 -7.40 3.69 -3.81
C ALA A 119 -8.03 2.67 -4.78
N ASN A 120 -7.38 1.53 -5.02
CA ASN A 120 -7.72 0.59 -6.10
C ASN A 120 -7.57 1.21 -7.50
N GLU A 121 -6.62 2.11 -7.67
CA GLU A 121 -6.35 2.80 -8.92
C GLU A 121 -5.10 2.23 -9.59
N ALA A 122 -5.05 2.33 -10.93
CA ALA A 122 -3.82 2.05 -11.67
C ALA A 122 -2.72 3.06 -11.28
N CYS A 123 -1.46 2.64 -11.40
CA CYS A 123 -0.33 3.56 -11.27
C CYS A 123 -0.33 4.58 -12.43
N PRO A 124 0.36 5.74 -12.30
CA PRO A 124 0.47 6.71 -13.37
C PRO A 124 0.96 6.06 -14.69
N PRO A 125 0.47 6.49 -15.86
CA PRO A 125 0.85 5.88 -17.14
C PRO A 125 2.35 5.97 -17.44
N GLU A 126 3.05 6.96 -16.89
CA GLU A 126 4.50 7.11 -17.02
C GLU A 126 5.31 6.09 -16.20
N SER A 127 4.65 5.29 -15.35
CA SER A 127 5.30 4.32 -14.49
C SER A 127 6.13 3.29 -15.26
N ASP A 128 5.63 2.81 -16.41
CA ASP A 128 6.34 1.83 -17.23
C ASP A 128 7.64 2.43 -17.81
N GLU A 129 7.59 3.69 -18.25
CA GLU A 129 8.77 4.43 -18.72
C GLU A 129 9.80 4.59 -17.59
N TRP A 130 9.36 4.98 -16.40
CA TRP A 130 10.26 5.15 -15.26
C TRP A 130 10.90 3.83 -14.80
N VAL A 131 10.10 2.76 -14.73
CA VAL A 131 10.60 1.42 -14.38
C VAL A 131 11.60 0.92 -15.43
N GLY A 132 11.35 1.17 -16.72
CA GLY A 132 12.32 0.85 -17.79
C GLY A 132 13.64 1.62 -17.64
N LEU A 133 13.57 2.92 -17.36
CA LEU A 133 14.78 3.73 -17.13
C LEU A 133 15.58 3.28 -15.91
N LEU A 134 14.90 2.82 -14.85
CA LEU A 134 15.56 2.28 -13.66
C LEU A 134 16.23 0.94 -13.94
N GLU A 135 15.66 0.11 -14.80
CA GLU A 135 16.31 -1.13 -15.24
C GLU A 135 17.67 -0.87 -15.91
N ASP A 136 17.76 0.21 -16.70
CA ASP A 136 18.98 0.61 -17.40
C ASP A 136 20.01 1.32 -16.50
N THR A 137 19.56 1.96 -15.42
CA THR A 137 20.39 2.88 -14.60
C THR A 137 20.64 2.41 -13.17
N ARG A 138 20.03 1.29 -12.77
CA ARG A 138 20.10 0.79 -11.40
C ARG A 138 21.50 0.38 -10.96
N ASP A 139 21.72 0.50 -9.66
CA ASP A 139 22.82 -0.21 -9.01
C ASP A 139 22.47 -1.71 -8.87
N PRO A 140 23.48 -2.62 -8.81
CA PRO A 140 23.24 -4.06 -8.75
C PRO A 140 22.32 -4.50 -7.59
N ASP A 141 22.39 -3.82 -6.45
CA ASP A 141 21.63 -4.09 -5.22
C ASP A 141 20.17 -3.62 -5.27
N GLU A 142 19.78 -2.84 -6.29
CA GLU A 142 18.39 -2.35 -6.44
C GLU A 142 17.47 -3.35 -7.16
N GLY A 143 17.92 -4.59 -7.39
CA GLY A 143 17.17 -5.62 -8.13
C GLY A 143 15.80 -5.93 -7.51
N TRP A 144 15.76 -6.13 -6.19
CA TRP A 144 14.50 -6.36 -5.47
C TRP A 144 13.55 -5.15 -5.55
N SER A 145 14.09 -3.94 -5.34
CA SER A 145 13.31 -2.71 -5.41
C SER A 145 12.64 -2.57 -6.77
N LEU A 146 13.38 -2.76 -7.86
CA LEU A 146 12.85 -2.70 -9.23
C LEU A 146 11.75 -3.75 -9.47
N LEU A 147 11.98 -5.00 -9.04
CA LEU A 147 11.00 -6.07 -9.20
C LEU A 147 9.69 -5.74 -8.48
N VAL A 148 9.77 -5.25 -7.24
CA VAL A 148 8.59 -4.86 -6.45
C VAL A 148 7.85 -3.69 -7.12
N CYS A 149 8.57 -2.69 -7.63
CA CYS A 149 7.95 -1.57 -8.35
C CYS A 149 7.12 -2.07 -9.55
N ARG A 150 7.73 -2.92 -10.38
CA ARG A 150 7.08 -3.52 -11.54
C ARG A 150 5.87 -4.36 -11.12
N TYR A 151 6.02 -5.15 -10.06
CA TYR A 151 4.94 -5.97 -9.52
C TYR A 151 3.75 -5.10 -9.12
N ILE A 152 3.98 -4.02 -8.37
CA ILE A 152 2.90 -3.15 -7.87
C ILE A 152 2.23 -2.41 -9.01
N CYS A 153 2.96 -1.92 -10.03
CA CYS A 153 2.34 -1.32 -11.22
C CYS A 153 1.33 -2.26 -11.87
N LYS A 154 1.74 -3.50 -12.14
CA LYS A 154 0.90 -4.53 -12.76
C LYS A 154 -0.25 -4.93 -11.84
N ALA A 155 0.01 -5.13 -10.55
CA ALA A 155 -1.00 -5.48 -9.56
C ALA A 155 -2.06 -4.38 -9.42
N CYS A 156 -1.67 -3.10 -9.35
CA CYS A 156 -2.60 -1.98 -9.30
C CYS A 156 -3.49 -1.90 -10.55
N SER A 157 -2.94 -2.17 -11.74
CA SER A 157 -3.73 -2.26 -12.98
C SER A 157 -4.78 -3.37 -12.89
N LEU A 158 -4.38 -4.58 -12.49
CA LEU A 158 -5.30 -5.71 -12.32
C LEU A 158 -6.35 -5.44 -11.24
N ILE A 159 -5.95 -4.86 -10.11
CA ILE A 159 -6.85 -4.45 -9.02
C ILE A 159 -7.88 -3.42 -9.53
N CYS A 160 -7.43 -2.42 -10.29
CA CYS A 160 -8.30 -1.39 -10.86
C CYS A 160 -9.36 -1.99 -11.80
N THR A 161 -9.03 -3.07 -12.52
CA THR A 161 -9.99 -3.80 -13.36
C THR A 161 -10.92 -4.70 -12.56
N ILE A 162 -10.40 -5.48 -11.61
CA ILE A 162 -11.18 -6.50 -10.87
C ILE A 162 -12.10 -5.86 -9.83
N PHE A 163 -11.65 -4.79 -9.16
CA PHE A 163 -12.36 -4.15 -8.05
C PHE A 163 -13.80 -3.74 -8.37
N PRO A 164 -14.11 -2.98 -9.44
CA PRO A 164 -15.49 -2.62 -9.76
C PRO A 164 -16.36 -3.84 -10.06
N ILE A 165 -15.81 -4.85 -10.76
CA ILE A 165 -16.52 -6.09 -11.10
C ILE A 165 -17.03 -6.80 -9.84
N VAL A 166 -16.17 -6.97 -8.83
CA VAL A 166 -16.54 -7.67 -7.59
C VAL A 166 -17.38 -6.82 -6.63
N CYS A 167 -17.22 -5.50 -6.67
CA CYS A 167 -18.02 -4.59 -5.86
C CYS A 167 -19.47 -4.49 -6.37
N GLU A 168 -19.63 -4.33 -7.68
CA GLU A 168 -20.94 -4.13 -8.32
C GLU A 168 -21.62 -5.45 -8.73
N GLY A 169 -20.92 -6.58 -8.68
CA GLY A 169 -21.46 -7.88 -9.06
C GLY A 169 -21.67 -8.01 -10.57
N LEU A 170 -20.71 -7.54 -11.36
CA LEU A 170 -20.79 -7.57 -12.83
C LEU A 170 -20.49 -8.97 -13.37
N PHE A 171 -21.47 -9.87 -13.32
CA PHE A 171 -21.30 -11.29 -13.70
C PHE A 171 -20.81 -11.50 -15.13
N ASP A 172 -21.32 -10.71 -16.09
CA ASP A 172 -21.01 -10.90 -17.51
C ASP A 172 -19.54 -10.51 -17.79
N GLU A 173 -19.11 -9.37 -17.25
CA GLU A 173 -17.71 -8.90 -17.26
C GLU A 173 -16.78 -9.91 -16.55
N ALA A 174 -17.20 -10.41 -15.39
CA ALA A 174 -16.42 -11.38 -14.61
C ALA A 174 -16.14 -12.64 -15.42
N ARG A 175 -17.15 -13.17 -16.11
CA ARG A 175 -17.03 -14.37 -16.96
C ARG A 175 -16.17 -14.08 -18.18
N GLN A 176 -16.50 -13.03 -18.93
CA GLN A 176 -15.81 -12.64 -20.16
C GLN A 176 -14.29 -12.45 -19.96
N HIS A 177 -13.90 -11.87 -18.82
CA HIS A 177 -12.50 -11.52 -18.56
C HIS A 177 -11.76 -12.53 -17.67
N TYR A 178 -12.43 -13.54 -17.11
CA TYR A 178 -11.86 -14.43 -16.09
C TYR A 178 -10.53 -15.06 -16.51
N HIS A 179 -10.50 -15.72 -17.67
CA HIS A 179 -9.33 -16.46 -18.12
C HIS A 179 -8.13 -15.55 -18.42
N SER A 180 -8.37 -14.41 -19.07
CA SER A 180 -7.34 -13.41 -19.34
C SER A 180 -6.77 -12.83 -18.03
N LEU A 181 -7.63 -12.51 -17.07
CA LEU A 181 -7.19 -12.02 -15.75
C LEU A 181 -6.43 -13.10 -14.97
N LEU A 182 -6.87 -14.36 -15.02
CA LEU A 182 -6.18 -15.49 -14.39
C LEU A 182 -4.77 -15.67 -14.95
N GLU A 183 -4.63 -15.60 -16.27
CA GLU A 183 -3.34 -15.69 -16.95
C GLU A 183 -2.41 -14.56 -16.51
N GLN A 184 -2.89 -13.31 -16.51
CA GLN A 184 -2.10 -12.16 -16.10
C GLN A 184 -1.67 -12.22 -14.64
N VAL A 185 -2.57 -12.58 -13.72
CA VAL A 185 -2.25 -12.76 -12.28
C VAL A 185 -1.24 -13.88 -12.10
N SER A 186 -1.41 -15.00 -12.79
CA SER A 186 -0.50 -16.15 -12.70
C SER A 186 0.89 -15.83 -13.25
N ALA A 187 0.96 -15.12 -14.39
CA ALA A 187 2.21 -14.68 -14.99
C ALA A 187 2.96 -13.71 -14.07
N LEU A 188 2.24 -12.77 -13.45
CA LEU A 188 2.79 -11.80 -12.49
C LEU A 188 3.40 -12.50 -11.27
N GLU A 189 2.69 -13.45 -10.67
CA GLU A 189 3.22 -14.26 -9.56
C GLU A 189 4.45 -15.06 -9.97
N HIS A 190 4.38 -15.71 -11.13
CA HIS A 190 5.45 -16.58 -11.59
C HIS A 190 6.73 -15.80 -11.94
N GLU A 191 6.62 -14.59 -12.51
CA GLU A 191 7.76 -13.70 -12.76
C GLU A 191 8.49 -13.39 -11.44
N CYS A 192 7.75 -12.99 -10.40
CA CYS A 192 8.31 -12.63 -9.11
C CYS A 192 8.94 -13.83 -8.39
N LEU A 193 8.23 -14.95 -8.30
CA LEU A 193 8.73 -16.16 -7.64
C LEU A 193 9.93 -16.77 -8.35
N ARG A 194 9.97 -16.71 -9.69
CA ARG A 194 11.13 -17.16 -10.47
C ARG A 194 12.37 -16.32 -10.15
N TRP A 195 12.22 -15.00 -10.07
CA TRP A 195 13.33 -14.13 -9.67
C TRP A 195 13.81 -14.47 -8.25
N MET A 196 12.88 -14.61 -7.29
CA MET A 196 13.23 -14.96 -5.91
C MET A 196 13.96 -16.30 -5.79
N ALA A 197 13.60 -17.29 -6.61
CA ALA A 197 14.28 -18.58 -6.65
C ALA A 197 15.72 -18.52 -7.23
N GLN A 198 16.04 -17.47 -7.97
CA GLN A 198 17.35 -17.26 -8.60
C GLN A 198 18.23 -16.26 -7.86
N ALA A 199 17.62 -15.41 -7.03
CA ALA A 199 18.31 -14.38 -6.25
C ALA A 199 19.25 -15.00 -5.21
N ALA A 200 20.38 -14.33 -4.97
CA ALA A 200 21.30 -14.75 -3.92
C ALA A 200 20.66 -14.57 -2.54
N PRO A 201 21.03 -15.38 -1.52
CA PRO A 201 20.49 -15.24 -0.16
C PRO A 201 20.63 -13.83 0.41
N GLU A 202 21.71 -13.12 0.07
CA GLU A 202 21.96 -11.75 0.49
C GLU A 202 20.96 -10.74 -0.12
N GLU A 203 20.48 -10.99 -1.35
CA GLU A 203 19.48 -10.15 -2.03
C GLU A 203 18.06 -10.38 -1.48
N LEU A 204 17.83 -11.58 -0.91
CA LEU A 204 16.56 -11.97 -0.30
C LEU A 204 16.44 -11.52 1.16
N ALA A 205 17.55 -11.24 1.82
CA ALA A 205 17.55 -10.78 3.20
C ALA A 205 16.98 -9.34 3.30
N PRO A 206 15.90 -9.10 4.06
CA PRO A 206 15.42 -7.75 4.30
C PRO A 206 16.52 -6.90 4.97
N SER A 207 16.77 -5.73 4.41
CA SER A 207 17.67 -4.71 4.95
C SER A 207 16.87 -3.47 5.34
N SER A 208 17.51 -2.51 6.00
CA SER A 208 16.92 -1.20 6.30
C SER A 208 16.34 -0.50 5.06
N HIS A 209 16.91 -0.72 3.88
CA HIS A 209 16.49 -0.09 2.63
C HIS A 209 15.45 -0.91 1.86
N THR A 210 15.46 -2.25 1.99
CA THR A 210 14.57 -3.16 1.24
C THR A 210 13.33 -3.61 2.02
N HIS A 211 13.33 -3.46 3.34
CA HIS A 211 12.23 -3.90 4.20
C HIS A 211 10.87 -3.27 3.82
N PHE A 212 10.86 -1.99 3.45
CA PHE A 212 9.62 -1.34 3.00
C PHE A 212 9.08 -1.97 1.71
N PHE A 213 9.96 -2.32 0.76
CA PHE A 213 9.58 -3.00 -0.49
C PHE A 213 8.94 -4.37 -0.23
N TRP A 214 9.48 -5.14 0.72
CA TRP A 214 8.88 -6.40 1.15
C TRP A 214 7.45 -6.22 1.67
N ASN A 215 7.25 -5.22 2.52
CA ASN A 215 5.97 -4.93 3.13
C ASN A 215 4.91 -4.51 2.10
N ILE A 216 5.27 -3.64 1.15
CA ILE A 216 4.32 -3.20 0.12
C ILE A 216 4.03 -4.29 -0.91
N TRP A 217 5.02 -5.13 -1.25
CA TRP A 217 4.81 -6.29 -2.11
C TRP A 217 3.81 -7.27 -1.50
N ARG A 218 3.96 -7.62 -0.21
CA ARG A 218 3.00 -8.46 0.52
C ARG A 218 1.59 -7.86 0.52
N SER A 219 1.50 -6.54 0.68
CA SER A 219 0.22 -5.82 0.65
C SER A 219 -0.47 -5.94 -0.71
N ALA A 220 0.27 -5.68 -1.79
CA ALA A 220 -0.24 -5.78 -3.15
C ALA A 220 -0.68 -7.21 -3.48
N ARG A 221 0.17 -8.18 -3.13
CA ARG A 221 -0.08 -9.61 -3.31
C ARG A 221 -1.32 -10.08 -2.56
N LEU A 222 -1.42 -9.77 -1.27
CA LEU A 222 -2.59 -10.08 -0.45
C LEU A 222 -3.87 -9.49 -1.06
N LYS A 223 -3.85 -8.21 -1.44
CA LYS A 223 -5.02 -7.52 -1.98
C LYS A 223 -5.46 -8.08 -3.32
N LEU A 224 -4.51 -8.30 -4.25
CA LEU A 224 -4.78 -8.85 -5.57
C LEU A 224 -5.42 -10.24 -5.48
N HIS A 225 -4.84 -11.16 -4.69
CA HIS A 225 -5.36 -12.52 -4.56
C HIS A 225 -6.69 -12.58 -3.79
N ASN A 226 -6.93 -11.67 -2.84
CA ASN A 226 -8.25 -11.54 -2.22
C ASN A 226 -9.32 -11.10 -3.23
N LEU A 227 -9.03 -10.11 -4.08
CA LEU A 227 -9.96 -9.69 -5.14
C LEU A 227 -10.17 -10.79 -6.18
N PHE A 228 -9.12 -11.53 -6.53
CA PHE A 228 -9.22 -12.63 -7.48
C PHE A 228 -10.04 -13.82 -6.93
N PHE A 229 -9.92 -14.11 -5.62
CA PHE A 229 -10.80 -15.06 -4.94
C PHE A 229 -12.27 -14.65 -5.08
N MET A 230 -12.58 -13.37 -4.84
CA MET A 230 -13.93 -12.83 -4.96
C MET A 230 -14.44 -12.83 -6.40
N LEU A 231 -13.57 -12.60 -7.39
CA LEU A 231 -13.90 -12.74 -8.81
C LEU A 231 -14.25 -14.19 -9.16
N ALA A 232 -13.47 -15.17 -8.68
CA ALA A 232 -13.76 -16.58 -8.90
C ALA A 232 -15.09 -17.01 -8.25
N ASN A 233 -15.41 -16.47 -7.08
CA ASN A 233 -16.71 -16.64 -6.44
C ASN A 233 -17.85 -16.10 -7.30
N LEU A 234 -17.69 -14.90 -7.88
CA LEU A 234 -18.71 -14.29 -8.74
C LEU A 234 -19.00 -15.13 -10.00
N VAL A 235 -17.95 -15.69 -10.61
CA VAL A 235 -18.08 -16.62 -11.76
C VAL A 235 -18.75 -17.93 -11.33
N LEU A 236 -18.36 -18.50 -10.19
CA LEU A 236 -18.93 -19.75 -9.68
C LEU A 236 -20.41 -19.62 -9.32
N HIS A 237 -20.79 -18.49 -8.73
CA HIS A 237 -22.15 -18.22 -8.25
C HIS A 237 -22.96 -17.36 -9.24
N THR A 238 -22.64 -17.42 -10.54
CA THR A 238 -23.42 -16.73 -11.57
C THR A 238 -24.87 -17.24 -11.57
N PRO A 239 -25.89 -16.36 -11.57
CA PRO A 239 -27.29 -16.73 -11.69
C PRO A 239 -27.61 -17.57 -12.95
N THR A 240 -28.52 -18.54 -12.83
CA THR A 240 -28.84 -19.52 -13.90
C THR A 240 -29.41 -18.89 -15.17
N ASP A 241 -30.16 -17.80 -15.03
CA ASP A 241 -30.71 -17.01 -16.14
C ASP A 241 -29.62 -16.38 -17.01
N ARG A 242 -28.49 -15.99 -16.41
CA ARG A 242 -27.32 -15.46 -17.11
C ARG A 242 -26.44 -16.55 -17.73
N ILE A 243 -26.32 -17.69 -17.06
CA ILE A 243 -25.56 -18.85 -17.59
C ILE A 243 -26.12 -19.29 -18.95
N SER A 244 -27.45 -19.30 -19.10
CA SER A 244 -28.14 -19.75 -20.31
C SER A 244 -27.84 -18.89 -21.55
N GLN A 245 -27.26 -17.70 -21.37
CA GLN A 245 -26.91 -16.76 -22.44
C GLN A 245 -25.42 -16.83 -22.83
N SER A 246 -24.58 -17.54 -22.05
CA SER A 246 -23.14 -17.65 -22.33
C SER A 246 -22.77 -19.01 -22.90
N THR A 247 -21.94 -19.05 -23.93
CA THR A 247 -21.37 -20.29 -24.51
C THR A 247 -20.18 -20.84 -23.73
N GLU A 248 -19.60 -20.04 -22.82
CA GLU A 248 -18.40 -20.40 -22.06
C GLU A 248 -18.76 -21.21 -20.80
N ILE A 249 -18.22 -22.43 -20.72
CA ILE A 249 -18.46 -23.36 -19.61
C ILE A 249 -17.27 -23.30 -18.67
N PHE A 250 -17.52 -22.93 -17.41
CA PHE A 250 -16.52 -22.95 -16.36
C PHE A 250 -16.56 -24.27 -15.59
N ASP A 251 -15.40 -24.88 -15.41
CA ASP A 251 -15.25 -26.05 -14.55
C ASP A 251 -15.20 -25.62 -13.09
N SER A 252 -16.24 -26.01 -12.33
CA SER A 252 -16.35 -25.72 -10.89
C SER A 252 -15.14 -26.24 -10.10
N PHE A 253 -14.55 -27.38 -10.48
CA PHE A 253 -13.37 -27.93 -9.82
C PHE A 253 -12.15 -27.01 -9.99
N ILE A 254 -11.95 -26.48 -11.21
CA ILE A 254 -10.85 -25.55 -11.51
C ILE A 254 -11.03 -24.22 -10.78
N LEU A 255 -12.26 -23.71 -10.72
CA LEU A 255 -12.59 -22.50 -9.97
C LEU A 255 -12.31 -22.67 -8.47
N GLU A 256 -12.73 -23.79 -7.87
CA GLU A 256 -12.47 -24.08 -6.46
C GLU A 256 -10.97 -24.28 -6.17
N ALA A 257 -10.23 -24.96 -7.05
CA ALA A 257 -8.78 -25.08 -6.93
C ALA A 257 -8.09 -23.69 -6.97
N THR A 258 -8.58 -22.81 -7.85
CA THR A 258 -8.06 -21.43 -7.94
C THR A 258 -8.38 -20.62 -6.70
N LYS A 259 -9.60 -20.73 -6.16
CA LYS A 259 -9.99 -20.13 -4.88
C LYS A 259 -9.08 -20.61 -3.73
N GLY A 260 -8.84 -21.92 -3.63
CA GLY A 260 -7.97 -22.50 -2.62
C GLY A 260 -6.53 -21.95 -2.68
N ARG A 261 -5.98 -21.81 -3.89
CA ARG A 261 -4.67 -21.19 -4.12
C ARG A 261 -4.64 -19.72 -3.72
N CYS A 262 -5.65 -18.92 -4.08
CA CYS A 262 -5.73 -17.52 -3.68
C CYS A 262 -5.78 -17.38 -2.15
N LEU A 263 -6.58 -18.20 -1.46
CA LEU A 263 -6.64 -18.21 0.01
C LEU A 263 -5.30 -18.59 0.64
N ALA A 264 -4.59 -19.58 0.09
CA ALA A 264 -3.26 -19.95 0.57
C ALA A 264 -2.23 -18.81 0.42
N ILE A 265 -2.26 -18.08 -0.71
CA ILE A 265 -1.40 -16.92 -0.93
C ILE A 265 -1.75 -15.78 0.03
N VAL A 266 -3.04 -15.48 0.22
CA VAL A 266 -3.52 -14.47 1.17
C VAL A 266 -3.07 -14.80 2.59
N ALA A 267 -3.22 -16.06 3.03
CA ALA A 267 -2.79 -16.50 4.35
C ALA A 267 -1.26 -16.40 4.52
N THR A 268 -0.51 -16.79 3.50
CA THR A 268 0.97 -16.71 3.51
C THR A 268 1.45 -15.26 3.56
N ALA A 269 0.95 -14.39 2.69
CA ALA A 269 1.29 -12.97 2.69
C ALA A 269 0.90 -12.29 4.01
N GLY A 270 -0.24 -12.69 4.59
CA GLY A 270 -0.66 -12.23 5.92
C GLY A 270 0.30 -12.66 7.02
N GLN A 271 0.70 -13.94 7.03
CA GLN A 271 1.65 -14.49 8.01
C GLN A 271 3.01 -13.79 7.90
N GLU A 272 3.56 -13.67 6.69
CA GLU A 272 4.83 -12.97 6.47
C GLU A 272 4.78 -11.49 6.87
N THR A 273 3.62 -10.84 6.73
CA THR A 273 3.43 -9.45 7.21
C THR A 273 3.42 -9.39 8.73
N ILE A 274 2.83 -10.37 9.42
CA ILE A 274 2.91 -10.47 10.88
C ILE A 274 4.34 -10.76 11.34
N ASP A 275 5.04 -11.65 10.65
CA ASP A 275 6.42 -12.00 10.99
C ASP A 275 7.40 -10.84 10.74
N SER A 276 7.07 -9.90 9.85
CA SER A 276 7.86 -8.69 9.62
C SER A 276 7.64 -7.58 10.66
N ILE A 277 6.71 -7.76 11.60
CA ILE A 277 6.49 -6.78 12.67
C ILE A 277 7.77 -6.71 13.53
N PRO A 278 8.33 -5.50 13.78
CA PRO A 278 9.47 -5.31 14.66
C PRO A 278 9.22 -5.78 16.10
N VAL A 279 10.26 -6.24 16.79
CA VAL A 279 10.18 -6.67 18.21
C VAL A 279 9.60 -5.55 19.11
N SER A 280 9.97 -4.27 18.91
CA SER A 280 9.38 -3.17 19.68
C SER A 280 7.87 -3.02 19.53
N LEU A 281 7.29 -3.50 18.42
CA LEU A 281 5.85 -3.44 18.16
C LEU A 281 5.14 -4.76 18.51
N GLY A 282 5.82 -5.64 19.26
CA GLY A 282 5.30 -6.94 19.68
C GLY A 282 5.46 -8.06 18.65
N GLY A 283 6.29 -7.87 17.63
CA GLY A 283 6.56 -8.85 16.59
C GLY A 283 7.83 -9.69 16.83
N ARG A 284 8.39 -10.23 15.74
CA ARG A 284 9.57 -11.12 15.75
C ARG A 284 10.71 -10.65 14.86
N SER A 285 10.47 -9.65 14.01
CA SER A 285 11.47 -9.11 13.10
C SER A 285 12.50 -8.27 13.86
N PRO A 286 13.81 -8.42 13.57
CA PRO A 286 14.81 -7.52 14.13
C PRO A 286 14.52 -6.08 13.73
N GLU A 287 14.90 -5.14 14.58
CA GLU A 287 14.88 -3.72 14.23
C GLU A 287 16.04 -3.41 13.29
N PHE A 288 15.74 -2.77 12.17
CA PHE A 288 16.75 -2.32 11.22
C PHE A 288 17.16 -0.86 11.49
N ALA A 289 16.43 -0.19 12.38
CA ALA A 289 16.58 1.18 12.84
C ALA A 289 17.32 1.29 14.19
N THR A 290 18.55 1.80 14.22
CA THR A 290 19.26 2.11 15.49
C THR A 290 19.03 3.54 15.99
N ALA A 291 18.37 4.40 15.21
CA ALA A 291 18.12 5.80 15.54
C ALA A 291 16.63 6.06 15.86
N THR A 292 16.36 7.02 16.74
CA THR A 292 15.00 7.41 17.19
C THR A 292 14.03 7.65 16.01
N TYR A 293 14.49 8.26 14.92
CA TYR A 293 13.69 8.55 13.73
C TYR A 293 13.42 7.33 12.84
N ALA A 294 14.34 6.39 12.81
CA ALA A 294 14.22 5.19 11.98
C ALA A 294 13.12 4.26 12.55
N SER A 295 12.92 4.27 13.87
CA SER A 295 11.83 3.55 14.53
C SER A 295 10.42 4.07 14.16
N TRP A 296 10.29 5.38 13.88
CA TRP A 296 9.04 5.94 13.37
C TRP A 296 8.80 5.56 11.91
N PHE A 297 9.84 5.62 11.08
CA PHE A 297 9.73 5.23 9.66
C PHE A 297 9.36 3.75 9.54
N GLU A 298 9.93 2.87 10.37
CA GLU A 298 9.52 1.47 10.45
C GLU A 298 8.04 1.32 10.83
N GLY A 299 7.57 2.02 11.86
CA GLY A 299 6.15 2.02 12.23
C GLY A 299 5.24 2.51 11.08
N MET A 300 5.65 3.57 10.40
CA MET A 300 4.94 4.13 9.24
C MET A 300 4.88 3.12 8.07
N SER A 301 5.99 2.44 7.79
CA SER A 301 6.12 1.43 6.75
C SER A 301 5.19 0.22 6.96
N GLN A 302 4.77 -0.01 8.21
CA GLN A 302 3.90 -1.12 8.62
C GLN A 302 2.41 -0.76 8.59
N ILE A 303 2.04 0.53 8.53
CA ILE A 303 0.63 0.96 8.56
C ILE A 303 -0.18 0.32 7.43
N SER A 304 0.28 0.45 6.18
CA SER A 304 -0.45 -0.07 5.02
C SER A 304 -0.54 -1.60 5.03
N PRO A 305 0.56 -2.37 5.20
CA PRO A 305 0.49 -3.83 5.27
C PRO A 305 -0.42 -4.36 6.37
N LEU A 306 -0.27 -3.87 7.60
CA LEU A 306 -1.10 -4.32 8.72
C LEU A 306 -2.57 -3.92 8.53
N SER A 307 -2.83 -2.78 7.88
CA SER A 307 -4.20 -2.38 7.53
C SER A 307 -4.83 -3.31 6.50
N HIS A 308 -4.08 -3.75 5.49
CA HIS A 308 -4.57 -4.74 4.53
C HIS A 308 -4.85 -6.08 5.20
N VAL A 309 -3.94 -6.57 6.06
CA VAL A 309 -4.16 -7.80 6.84
C VAL A 309 -5.40 -7.69 7.71
N TYR A 310 -5.52 -6.60 8.48
CA TYR A 310 -6.63 -6.39 9.40
C TYR A 310 -8.01 -6.28 8.70
N THR A 311 -8.07 -5.57 7.57
CA THR A 311 -9.35 -5.32 6.88
C THR A 311 -9.79 -6.43 5.91
N THR A 312 -8.89 -7.30 5.47
CA THR A 312 -9.18 -8.35 4.50
C THR A 312 -9.76 -9.60 5.16
N ARG A 313 -11.06 -9.83 5.02
CA ARG A 313 -11.78 -10.91 5.75
C ARG A 313 -11.35 -12.34 5.42
N THR A 314 -10.77 -12.57 4.24
CA THR A 314 -10.23 -13.89 3.86
C THR A 314 -8.94 -14.25 4.61
N VAL A 315 -8.29 -13.27 5.26
CA VAL A 315 -7.14 -13.52 6.13
C VAL A 315 -7.60 -14.23 7.42
N PRO A 316 -6.87 -15.27 7.88
CA PRO A 316 -7.16 -15.95 9.14
C PRO A 316 -7.36 -15.00 10.33
N LYS A 317 -8.42 -15.22 11.12
CA LYS A 317 -8.84 -14.33 12.23
C LYS A 317 -7.71 -14.01 13.22
N HIS A 318 -6.85 -14.99 13.55
CA HIS A 318 -5.74 -14.78 14.48
C HIS A 318 -4.68 -13.79 13.94
N LEU A 319 -4.41 -13.80 12.63
CA LEU A 319 -3.51 -12.83 11.99
C LEU A 319 -4.13 -11.43 11.99
N ARG A 320 -5.43 -11.34 11.69
CA ARG A 320 -6.16 -10.05 11.72
C ARG A 320 -6.17 -9.43 13.12
N ASN A 321 -6.37 -10.25 14.15
CA ASN A 321 -6.26 -9.81 15.55
C ASN A 321 -4.86 -9.31 15.88
N THR A 322 -3.82 -10.01 15.42
CA THR A 322 -2.42 -9.62 15.64
C THR A 322 -2.11 -8.30 14.93
N ALA A 323 -2.53 -8.14 13.67
CA ALA A 323 -2.39 -6.90 12.91
C ALA A 323 -3.11 -5.73 13.60
N ARG A 324 -4.32 -5.96 14.12
CA ARG A 324 -5.05 -4.95 14.89
C ARG A 324 -4.27 -4.49 16.13
N LEU A 325 -3.73 -5.43 16.90
CA LEU A 325 -2.93 -5.11 18.09
C LEU A 325 -1.66 -4.33 17.72
N ALA A 326 -0.97 -4.71 16.64
CA ALA A 326 0.20 -4.01 16.15
C ALA A 326 -0.13 -2.59 15.66
N LEU A 327 -1.26 -2.38 14.96
CA LEU A 327 -1.74 -1.04 14.60
C LEU A 327 -2.02 -0.18 15.84
N LEU A 328 -2.64 -0.75 16.88
CA LEU A 328 -2.86 -0.06 18.14
C LEU A 328 -1.54 0.33 18.82
N ALA A 329 -0.54 -0.57 18.82
CA ALA A 329 0.79 -0.30 19.35
C ALA A 329 1.48 0.83 18.57
N ILE A 330 1.45 0.79 17.23
CA ILE A 330 2.00 1.86 16.38
C ILE A 330 1.34 3.21 16.68
N GLY A 331 0.02 3.25 16.81
CA GLY A 331 -0.70 4.48 17.13
C GLY A 331 -0.30 5.06 18.48
N LYS A 332 -0.16 4.21 19.51
CA LYS A 332 0.16 4.63 20.89
C LYS A 332 1.63 4.94 21.09
N GLU A 333 2.52 4.08 20.61
CA GLU A 333 3.96 4.12 20.92
C GLU A 333 4.76 4.92 19.89
N ARG A 334 4.28 5.01 18.64
CA ARG A 334 4.94 5.73 17.56
C ARG A 334 4.21 7.01 17.15
N GLY A 335 3.05 7.29 17.76
CA GLY A 335 2.30 8.52 17.55
C GLY A 335 1.77 8.70 16.12
N ILE A 336 1.50 7.59 15.42
CA ILE A 336 0.98 7.59 14.04
C ILE A 336 -0.54 7.38 14.10
N LEU A 337 -1.30 8.47 14.17
CA LEU A 337 -2.74 8.44 14.41
C LEU A 337 -3.53 7.76 13.29
N GLN A 338 -2.99 7.66 12.07
CA GLN A 338 -3.63 6.88 11.01
C GLN A 338 -3.85 5.42 11.40
N ALA A 339 -2.99 4.85 12.26
CA ALA A 339 -3.12 3.46 12.69
C ALA A 339 -4.47 3.18 13.39
N PHE A 340 -5.04 4.18 14.06
CA PHE A 340 -6.35 4.08 14.72
C PHE A 340 -7.54 4.21 13.77
N LYS A 341 -7.33 4.69 12.54
CA LYS A 341 -8.41 4.97 11.59
C LYS A 341 -8.76 3.78 10.71
N THR A 342 -7.94 2.74 10.70
CA THR A 342 -8.21 1.52 9.92
C THR A 342 -9.42 0.79 10.50
N ARG A 343 -10.42 0.50 9.65
CA ARG A 343 -11.65 -0.21 10.05
C ARG A 343 -12.03 -1.27 9.00
N PRO A 344 -12.39 -2.50 9.41
CA PRO A 344 -12.91 -3.51 8.49
C PRO A 344 -14.31 -3.10 8.00
N GLY A 345 -14.68 -3.56 6.80
CA GLY A 345 -16.03 -3.38 6.26
C GLY A 345 -16.34 -2.01 5.65
N ALA A 346 -15.32 -1.17 5.39
CA ALA A 346 -15.51 0.10 4.69
C ALA A 346 -15.95 -0.10 3.22
N VAL A 347 -15.50 -1.17 2.58
CA VAL A 347 -15.89 -1.56 1.23
C VAL A 347 -17.00 -2.62 1.31
N GLN A 348 -18.07 -2.40 0.57
CA GLN A 348 -19.14 -3.39 0.36
C GLN A 348 -18.91 -4.10 -0.97
N TYR A 349 -19.02 -5.42 -0.96
CA TYR A 349 -18.88 -6.27 -2.12
C TYR A 349 -20.22 -6.95 -2.43
N ALA A 350 -20.41 -7.39 -3.68
CA ALA A 350 -21.57 -8.19 -4.06
C ALA A 350 -21.67 -9.46 -3.20
N ALA A 351 -22.90 -9.88 -2.87
CA ALA A 351 -23.13 -11.01 -1.97
C ALA A 351 -22.48 -12.29 -2.50
N GLU A 352 -22.60 -12.53 -3.81
CA GLU A 352 -22.06 -13.67 -4.54
C GLU A 352 -20.53 -13.68 -4.54
N ALA A 353 -19.89 -12.50 -4.59
CA ALA A 353 -18.45 -12.38 -4.49
C ALA A 353 -17.92 -12.77 -3.09
N THR A 354 -18.75 -12.62 -2.06
CA THR A 354 -18.39 -12.87 -0.65
C THR A 354 -18.79 -14.25 -0.12
N VAL A 355 -19.32 -15.15 -0.95
CA VAL A 355 -19.71 -16.49 -0.50
C VAL A 355 -18.53 -17.22 0.16
N GLY A 356 -18.77 -17.81 1.33
CA GLY A 356 -17.75 -18.52 2.11
C GLY A 356 -16.80 -17.61 2.91
N ILE A 357 -16.92 -16.29 2.81
CA ILE A 357 -16.21 -15.35 3.68
C ILE A 357 -17.02 -15.16 4.96
N SER A 358 -16.42 -15.42 6.12
CA SER A 358 -17.08 -15.19 7.41
C SER A 358 -17.48 -13.73 7.56
N LEU A 359 -18.70 -13.48 8.01
CA LEU A 359 -19.07 -12.20 8.61
C LEU A 359 -18.21 -11.99 9.87
N ASP A 360 -17.74 -10.78 10.09
CA ASP A 360 -16.87 -10.48 11.24
C ASP A 360 -17.67 -10.10 12.48
N ASP A 361 -17.36 -10.77 13.60
CA ASP A 361 -17.76 -10.37 14.97
C ASP A 361 -16.84 -9.28 15.56
N THR A 362 -15.77 -8.88 14.87
CA THR A 362 -14.74 -7.97 15.41
C THR A 362 -15.18 -6.50 15.52
N MET A 363 -16.46 -6.21 15.28
CA MET A 363 -17.08 -4.90 15.54
C MET A 363 -17.48 -4.73 17.02
N GLU A 364 -17.52 -5.80 17.80
CA GLU A 364 -17.80 -5.69 19.24
C GLU A 364 -16.56 -5.17 19.98
N SER A 365 -16.73 -4.04 20.70
CA SER A 365 -15.74 -3.31 21.51
C SER A 365 -14.88 -2.24 20.80
N VAL A 366 -15.52 -1.29 20.13
CA VAL A 366 -15.02 0.10 20.17
C VAL A 366 -15.77 0.83 21.26
N THR A 367 -15.53 0.46 22.52
CA THR A 367 -15.74 1.39 23.63
C THR A 367 -14.58 2.36 23.61
N GLU A 368 -14.94 3.63 23.39
CA GLU A 368 -14.15 4.85 23.48
C GLU A 368 -12.84 4.70 24.27
N VAL A 369 -11.71 4.75 23.56
CA VAL A 369 -10.49 5.30 24.16
C VAL A 369 -10.47 6.76 23.71
N THR A 370 -11.00 7.59 24.60
CA THR A 370 -10.90 9.06 24.60
C THR A 370 -9.46 9.52 24.81
#